data_AF-A0A922F479-F1
#
_entry.id   AF-A0A922F479-F1
#
_cell.length_a   1.000
_cell.length_b   1.000
_cell.length_c   1.000
_cell.angle_alpha   90.00
_cell.angle_beta   90.00
_cell.angle_gamma   90.00
#
_symmetry.space_group_name_H-M   'P 1'
#
loop_
_entity.id
_entity.type
_entity.pdbx_description
1 polymer ?
#
loop_
_entity_poly.entity_id
_entity_poly.type
_entity_poly.pdbx_seq_one_letter_code
_entity_poly.pdbx_strand_id
1 'polypeptide(L)'
;MPNSKEEREREMYVTRRLSEYRRDPSKLSTPPPTELETEETSCWGLCDSNEINKLPFPQNKTLIVSTSDDLIYELLFIPVLDEPLSSNRYCVIHAKGSKRACARRKRITSSRFLETVRDVKPKAFDPTDVYQQVEICNVPSRGFYANSVLPNCYPPSSIREKYWRAAHSSPSYYRFDDAPGLNSSIRMYLPEYNIPTSQKRSTPIIIGKWYSPFVFIKDEGFVKTQMKKSLFYNKTLEQYWEEIYSQENHGGDGNIVTVNTYVEREVYRLDGMKAVRVDGNVNGSDGFIWFRVQNQNSGVVGLSSAIVDGMRGIQKEGGWVDGQDSEVWAEKVEVTDNLWRRFCGYVLVESFALRMDGSLVLNCDFRHTQRIKTKWE
;
A
#
# COMPACT_ATOMS: atom_id res chain seq x y z
N MET A 1 17.49 -17.68 13.24
CA MET A 1 17.72 -16.61 12.26
C MET A 1 16.81 -16.90 11.06
N PRO A 2 15.56 -16.44 11.04
CA PRO A 2 14.64 -16.69 9.93
C PRO A 2 14.82 -15.65 8.81
N ASN A 3 14.37 -16.04 7.63
CA ASN A 3 14.75 -15.54 6.31
C ASN A 3 14.23 -14.12 6.04
N SER A 4 15.16 -13.19 5.78
CA SER A 4 14.99 -11.76 6.03
C SER A 4 14.45 -10.93 4.85
N LYS A 5 13.77 -11.55 3.88
CA LYS A 5 13.27 -10.88 2.65
C LYS A 5 11.74 -11.05 2.49
N GLU A 6 11.25 -12.27 2.68
CA GLU A 6 9.81 -12.58 2.66
C GLU A 6 9.06 -12.05 3.87
N GLU A 7 9.73 -11.71 4.98
CA GLU A 7 9.09 -11.18 6.20
C GLU A 7 8.73 -9.70 6.10
N ARG A 8 9.38 -8.92 5.23
CA ARG A 8 9.29 -7.46 5.21
C ARG A 8 8.50 -6.88 4.04
N GLU A 9 8.33 -7.64 2.97
CA GLU A 9 7.33 -7.33 1.94
C GLU A 9 5.89 -7.60 2.42
N ARG A 10 5.71 -8.29 3.57
CA ARG A 10 4.42 -8.75 4.17
C ARG A 10 3.41 -7.63 4.45
N GLU A 11 3.89 -6.41 4.63
CA GLU A 11 3.06 -5.27 5.02
C GLU A 11 2.49 -4.49 3.83
N MET A 12 2.73 -4.93 2.58
CA MET A 12 2.26 -4.27 1.36
C MET A 12 1.52 -5.24 0.42
N TYR A 13 0.30 -4.88 -0.01
CA TYR A 13 -0.51 -5.72 -0.89
C TYR A 13 0.14 -5.83 -2.29
N VAL A 14 0.72 -7.00 -2.57
CA VAL A 14 1.20 -7.39 -3.90
C VAL A 14 0.06 -8.05 -4.62
N THR A 15 -0.28 -7.64 -5.84
CA THR A 15 -1.36 -8.31 -6.58
C THR A 15 -0.84 -9.26 -7.65
N ARG A 16 -1.42 -10.46 -7.72
CA ARG A 16 -1.22 -11.41 -8.82
C ARG A 16 -2.55 -11.90 -9.38
N ARG A 17 -2.55 -12.34 -10.63
CA ARG A 17 -3.75 -12.84 -11.30
C ARG A 17 -4.24 -14.14 -10.65
N LEU A 18 -5.55 -14.26 -10.48
CA LEU A 18 -6.26 -15.46 -9.98
C LEU A 18 -5.84 -16.74 -10.73
N SER A 19 -5.62 -16.64 -12.03
CA SER A 19 -5.15 -17.75 -12.86
C SER A 19 -3.79 -18.30 -12.44
N GLU A 20 -2.91 -17.47 -11.87
CA GLU A 20 -1.61 -17.91 -11.37
C GLU A 20 -1.72 -18.76 -10.11
N TYR A 21 -2.60 -18.39 -9.17
CA TYR A 21 -2.84 -19.18 -7.96
C TYR A 21 -3.57 -20.50 -8.26
N ARG A 22 -4.46 -20.49 -9.26
CA ARG A 22 -5.15 -21.71 -9.71
C ARG A 22 -4.20 -22.68 -10.39
N ARG A 23 -3.24 -22.17 -11.16
CA ARG A 23 -2.20 -22.98 -11.79
C ARG A 23 -1.20 -23.52 -10.77
N ASP A 24 -0.89 -22.74 -9.73
CA ASP A 24 0.04 -23.12 -8.68
C ASP A 24 -0.48 -22.75 -7.29
N PRO A 25 -1.29 -23.64 -6.67
CA PRO A 25 -1.89 -23.40 -5.35
C PRO A 25 -0.87 -23.22 -4.23
N SER A 26 0.38 -23.67 -4.41
CA SER A 26 1.42 -23.50 -3.40
C SER A 26 1.71 -22.02 -3.10
N LYS A 27 1.50 -21.14 -4.11
CA LYS A 27 1.64 -19.69 -3.98
C LYS A 27 0.63 -19.04 -3.04
N LEU A 28 -0.47 -19.73 -2.70
CA LEU A 28 -1.43 -19.25 -1.70
C LEU A 28 -0.88 -19.33 -0.27
N SER A 29 0.18 -20.10 -0.04
CA SER A 29 0.75 -20.36 1.29
C SER A 29 1.92 -19.44 1.65
N THR A 30 2.42 -18.64 0.70
CA THR A 30 3.38 -17.56 0.96
C THR A 30 2.61 -16.27 1.28
N PRO A 31 2.98 -15.44 2.26
CA PRO A 31 2.47 -14.07 2.47
C PRO A 31 3.39 -12.96 1.88
N PRO A 32 2.90 -11.79 1.39
CA PRO A 32 1.51 -11.37 1.18
C PRO A 32 1.15 -11.29 -0.33
N PRO A 33 0.75 -12.37 -0.98
CA PRO A 33 0.05 -12.28 -2.23
C PRO A 33 -1.38 -11.78 -1.97
N THR A 34 -1.82 -10.84 -2.79
CA THR A 34 -3.18 -10.33 -2.94
C THR A 34 -3.68 -10.85 -4.28
N GLU A 35 -4.98 -11.17 -4.37
CA GLU A 35 -5.57 -11.80 -5.54
C GLU A 35 -6.31 -10.79 -6.42
N LEU A 36 -5.94 -10.70 -7.69
CA LEU A 36 -6.70 -9.97 -8.71
C LEU A 36 -7.52 -10.92 -9.55
N GLU A 37 -8.79 -10.58 -9.73
CA GLU A 37 -9.53 -11.15 -10.83
C GLU A 37 -9.19 -10.49 -12.16
N THR A 38 -8.82 -11.34 -13.12
CA THR A 38 -8.99 -11.08 -14.55
C THR A 38 -10.35 -11.64 -14.97
N GLU A 39 -10.98 -11.06 -16.01
CA GLU A 39 -12.20 -11.59 -16.61
C GLU A 39 -12.01 -13.07 -17.00
N GLU A 40 -12.33 -13.97 -16.07
CA GLU A 40 -12.35 -15.39 -16.33
C GLU A 40 -13.69 -15.68 -16.98
N THR A 41 -13.67 -15.69 -18.30
CA THR A 41 -14.80 -16.12 -19.09
C THR A 41 -14.99 -17.61 -18.88
N SER A 42 -16.00 -17.98 -18.08
CA SER A 42 -16.43 -19.36 -18.02
C SER A 42 -17.13 -19.74 -19.33
N CYS A 43 -17.01 -21.00 -19.74
CA CYS A 43 -17.66 -21.56 -20.94
C CYS A 43 -17.27 -20.88 -22.26
N TRP A 44 -16.03 -21.04 -22.74
CA TRP A 44 -15.62 -20.64 -24.11
C TRP A 44 -15.98 -19.19 -24.50
N GLY A 45 -16.06 -18.27 -23.53
CA GLY A 45 -16.41 -16.87 -23.80
C GLY A 45 -17.90 -16.53 -23.80
N LEU A 46 -18.80 -17.45 -23.37
CA LEU A 46 -20.25 -17.31 -23.55
C LEU A 46 -21.05 -17.16 -22.24
N CYS A 47 -20.44 -17.31 -21.07
CA CYS A 47 -21.14 -17.18 -19.79
C CYS A 47 -20.33 -16.37 -18.77
N ASP A 48 -20.72 -15.12 -18.58
CA ASP A 48 -20.31 -14.30 -17.44
C ASP A 48 -21.14 -14.70 -16.22
N SER A 49 -20.81 -15.83 -15.59
CA SER A 49 -21.38 -16.13 -14.28
C SER A 49 -20.71 -15.21 -13.26
N ASN A 50 -21.43 -14.21 -12.77
CA ASN A 50 -20.94 -13.34 -11.70
C ASN A 50 -20.79 -14.07 -10.36
N GLU A 51 -21.20 -15.33 -10.24
CA GLU A 51 -21.19 -16.09 -9.00
C GLU A 51 -19.79 -16.59 -8.63
N ILE A 52 -19.41 -16.33 -7.39
CA ILE A 52 -18.16 -16.77 -6.78
C ILE A 52 -18.44 -18.06 -6.02
N ASN A 53 -17.73 -19.11 -6.40
CA ASN A 53 -17.94 -20.45 -5.82
C ASN A 53 -16.69 -21.02 -5.14
N LYS A 54 -15.57 -20.29 -5.15
CA LYS A 54 -14.28 -20.74 -4.62
C LYS A 54 -13.59 -19.62 -3.84
N LEU A 55 -12.70 -20.04 -2.94
CA LEU A 55 -11.73 -19.18 -2.26
C LEU A 55 -10.38 -19.26 -2.98
N PRO A 56 -9.52 -18.24 -2.84
CA PRO A 56 -9.74 -16.99 -2.10
C PRO A 56 -10.73 -16.05 -2.83
N PHE A 57 -11.19 -15.01 -2.14
CA PHE A 57 -12.02 -13.98 -2.76
C PHE A 57 -11.17 -12.98 -3.56
N PRO A 58 -11.71 -12.45 -4.68
CA PRO A 58 -11.04 -11.40 -5.43
C PRO A 58 -10.93 -10.14 -4.59
N GLN A 59 -9.77 -9.51 -4.65
CA GLN A 59 -9.46 -8.34 -3.82
C GLN A 59 -9.72 -7.03 -4.53
N ASN A 60 -9.78 -7.02 -5.85
CA ASN A 60 -10.11 -5.84 -6.65
C ASN A 60 -11.60 -5.50 -6.72
N LYS A 61 -12.47 -6.32 -6.12
CA LYS A 61 -13.91 -6.19 -6.31
C LYS A 61 -14.65 -6.15 -5.00
N THR A 62 -15.71 -5.36 -5.00
CA THR A 62 -16.74 -5.46 -4.00
C THR A 62 -17.61 -6.68 -4.31
N LEU A 63 -18.01 -7.40 -3.27
CA LEU A 63 -18.84 -8.60 -3.38
C LEU A 63 -20.27 -8.30 -2.96
N ILE A 64 -21.21 -8.82 -3.74
CA ILE A 64 -22.62 -8.89 -3.40
C ILE A 64 -22.83 -10.20 -2.64
N VAL A 65 -23.14 -10.11 -1.36
CA VAL A 65 -23.45 -11.26 -0.51
C VAL A 65 -24.96 -11.38 -0.36
N SER A 66 -25.51 -12.51 -0.78
CA SER A 66 -26.93 -12.86 -0.61
C SER A 66 -27.09 -13.94 0.46
N THR A 67 -27.99 -13.67 1.39
CA THR A 67 -28.35 -14.54 2.51
C THR A 67 -29.66 -15.27 2.25
N SER A 68 -30.00 -16.28 3.05
CA SER A 68 -31.26 -17.04 2.86
C SER A 68 -32.50 -16.19 3.11
N ASP A 69 -32.36 -15.15 3.94
CA ASP A 69 -33.40 -14.19 4.27
C ASP A 69 -33.59 -13.11 3.17
N ASP A 70 -33.10 -13.36 1.95
CA ASP A 70 -33.09 -12.42 0.81
C ASP A 70 -32.42 -11.06 1.10
N LEU A 71 -31.64 -10.96 2.19
CA LEU A 71 -30.86 -9.76 2.48
C LEU A 71 -29.63 -9.74 1.59
N ILE A 72 -29.44 -8.61 0.91
CA ILE A 72 -28.32 -8.37 0.01
C ILE A 72 -27.38 -7.34 0.63
N TYR A 73 -26.13 -7.73 0.83
CA TYR A 73 -25.07 -6.88 1.35
C TYR A 73 -24.00 -6.65 0.30
N GLU A 74 -23.52 -5.42 0.24
CA GLU A 74 -22.38 -5.04 -0.59
C GLU A 74 -21.15 -4.90 0.32
N LEU A 75 -20.22 -5.85 0.23
CA LEU A 75 -19.12 -6.04 1.17
C LEU A 75 -17.75 -6.09 0.47
N LEU A 76 -16.76 -5.49 1.11
CA LEU A 76 -15.35 -5.62 0.76
C LEU A 76 -14.69 -6.57 1.76
N PHE A 77 -13.96 -7.55 1.24
CA PHE A 77 -13.21 -8.52 2.03
C PHE A 77 -11.73 -8.23 1.87
N ILE A 78 -11.07 -7.69 2.91
CA ILE A 78 -9.66 -7.33 2.88
C ILE A 78 -8.86 -8.40 3.63
N PRO A 79 -7.91 -9.11 2.99
CA PRO A 79 -7.05 -10.09 3.61
C PRO A 79 -6.34 -9.51 4.83
N VAL A 80 -6.22 -10.33 5.86
CA VAL A 80 -5.43 -9.95 7.04
C VAL A 80 -3.96 -9.84 6.63
N LEU A 81 -3.29 -8.78 7.09
CA LEU A 81 -1.86 -8.58 6.86
C LEU A 81 -1.07 -9.75 7.48
N ASP A 82 0.06 -10.10 6.86
CA ASP A 82 0.99 -11.17 7.30
C ASP A 82 0.47 -12.61 7.28
N GLU A 83 -0.80 -12.83 6.91
CA GLU A 83 -1.39 -14.16 6.76
C GLU A 83 -1.40 -14.59 5.28
N PRO A 84 -1.13 -15.87 4.97
CA PRO A 84 -1.26 -16.37 3.62
C PRO A 84 -2.74 -16.35 3.18
N LEU A 85 -3.01 -16.17 1.88
CA LEU A 85 -4.38 -16.22 1.35
C LEU A 85 -5.06 -17.57 1.63
N SER A 86 -4.29 -18.64 1.76
CA SER A 86 -4.79 -19.96 2.14
C SER A 86 -5.43 -20.01 3.53
N SER A 87 -5.12 -19.05 4.42
CA SER A 87 -5.76 -18.91 5.73
C SER A 87 -7.23 -18.49 5.62
N ASN A 88 -7.65 -17.93 4.48
CA ASN A 88 -8.99 -17.38 4.26
C ASN A 88 -9.44 -16.39 5.36
N ARG A 89 -8.50 -15.65 5.93
CA ARG A 89 -8.76 -14.62 6.95
C ARG A 89 -8.95 -13.26 6.32
N TYR A 90 -10.06 -12.61 6.67
CA TYR A 90 -10.44 -11.32 6.11
C TYR A 90 -10.99 -10.36 7.18
N CYS A 91 -10.76 -9.08 6.96
CA CYS A 91 -11.49 -7.97 7.56
C CYS A 91 -12.64 -7.57 6.62
N VAL A 92 -13.87 -7.45 7.14
CA VAL A 92 -15.08 -7.24 6.32
C VAL A 92 -15.65 -5.85 6.52
N ILE A 93 -15.93 -5.15 5.41
CA ILE A 93 -16.39 -3.75 5.42
C ILE A 93 -17.59 -3.59 4.48
N HIS A 94 -18.60 -2.83 4.88
CA HIS A 94 -19.69 -2.48 3.97
C HIS A 94 -19.27 -1.38 2.98
N ALA A 95 -19.55 -1.58 1.70
CA ALA A 95 -19.19 -0.65 0.61
C ALA A 95 -19.85 0.73 0.75
N LYS A 96 -21.02 0.83 1.40
CA LYS A 96 -21.71 2.10 1.68
C LYS A 96 -21.03 2.95 2.78
N GLY A 97 -19.85 2.56 3.26
CA GLY A 97 -19.05 3.27 4.27
C GLY A 97 -19.58 3.15 5.70
N SER A 98 -20.58 2.30 5.94
CA SER A 98 -21.05 2.01 7.30
C SER A 98 -20.12 0.99 7.97
N LYS A 99 -19.34 1.46 8.94
CA LYS A 99 -18.49 0.61 9.79
C LYS A 99 -19.39 -0.39 10.53
N ARG A 100 -19.03 -1.69 10.53
CA ARG A 100 -19.45 -2.70 11.52
C ARG A 100 -18.30 -3.70 11.69
N ALA A 101 -17.73 -3.75 12.89
CA ALA A 101 -16.74 -4.72 13.34
C ALA A 101 -17.45 -5.97 13.88
N CYS A 102 -16.73 -7.07 14.13
CA CYS A 102 -17.35 -8.27 14.72
C CYS A 102 -18.01 -7.94 16.07
N ALA A 103 -19.09 -8.64 16.34
CA ALA A 103 -19.90 -8.43 17.53
C ALA A 103 -19.26 -9.11 18.74
N ARG A 104 -18.96 -8.34 19.80
CA ARG A 104 -18.74 -8.93 21.12
C ARG A 104 -20.09 -9.24 21.77
N ARG A 105 -20.23 -10.44 22.32
CA ARG A 105 -21.44 -10.87 23.04
C ARG A 105 -21.78 -9.88 24.16
N LYS A 106 -22.95 -9.24 24.10
CA LYS A 106 -23.61 -8.68 25.29
C LYS A 106 -24.75 -9.64 25.65
N ARG A 107 -24.55 -10.49 26.67
CA ARG A 107 -25.63 -11.32 27.22
C ARG A 107 -26.71 -10.38 27.74
N ILE A 108 -27.87 -10.35 27.10
CA ILE A 108 -29.10 -9.88 27.71
C ILE A 108 -30.01 -11.10 27.79
N THR A 109 -30.18 -11.62 28.99
CA THR A 109 -31.28 -12.52 29.30
C THR A 109 -32.57 -11.70 29.23
N SER A 110 -33.28 -11.79 28.10
CA SER A 110 -34.71 -11.51 28.09
C SER A 110 -35.43 -12.69 27.45
N SER A 111 -36.23 -13.36 28.29
CA SER A 111 -37.18 -14.44 27.98
C SER A 111 -36.64 -15.71 27.32
N ARG A 112 -36.40 -16.71 28.17
CA ARG A 112 -36.38 -18.19 28.05
C ARG A 112 -36.12 -18.95 26.73
N PHE A 113 -36.10 -18.39 25.52
CA PHE A 113 -35.83 -19.16 24.29
C PHE A 113 -35.10 -18.41 23.14
N LEU A 114 -34.67 -17.16 23.29
CA LEU A 114 -33.95 -16.42 22.23
C LEU A 114 -32.65 -15.80 22.74
N GLU A 115 -31.51 -16.37 22.36
CA GLU A 115 -30.21 -15.70 22.51
C GLU A 115 -30.04 -14.63 21.43
N THR A 116 -30.33 -13.37 21.74
CA THR A 116 -30.07 -12.27 20.80
C THR A 116 -28.65 -11.75 20.96
N VAL A 117 -27.80 -12.01 19.96
CA VAL A 117 -26.45 -11.44 19.87
C VAL A 117 -26.56 -10.04 19.23
N ARG A 118 -26.38 -8.98 20.02
CA ARG A 118 -26.26 -7.61 19.48
C ARG A 118 -24.82 -7.29 19.12
N ASP A 119 -24.65 -6.67 17.96
CA ASP A 119 -23.37 -6.11 17.54
C ASP A 119 -22.97 -4.96 18.46
N VAL A 120 -21.75 -5.00 18.99
CA VAL A 120 -21.19 -3.85 19.71
C VAL A 120 -21.00 -2.71 18.71
N LYS A 121 -21.26 -1.47 19.15
CA LYS A 121 -20.96 -0.29 18.33
C LYS A 121 -19.52 -0.41 17.82
N PRO A 122 -19.32 -0.39 16.50
CA PRO A 122 -18.01 -0.63 15.92
C PRO A 122 -17.02 0.41 16.41
N LYS A 123 -15.83 -0.05 16.82
CA LYS A 123 -14.66 0.81 16.95
C LYS A 123 -14.27 1.35 15.56
N ALA A 124 -13.34 2.30 15.53
CA ALA A 124 -12.70 2.65 14.26
C ALA A 124 -12.17 1.37 13.60
N PHE A 125 -12.29 1.29 12.26
CA PHE A 125 -11.76 0.15 11.53
C PHE A 125 -10.25 0.07 11.80
N ASP A 126 -9.80 -1.09 12.24
CA ASP A 126 -8.40 -1.38 12.52
C ASP A 126 -8.11 -2.76 11.95
N PRO A 127 -7.33 -2.85 10.85
CA PRO A 127 -7.02 -4.12 10.21
C PRO A 127 -6.12 -5.02 11.08
N THR A 128 -5.45 -4.46 12.09
CA THR A 128 -4.62 -5.20 13.05
C THR A 128 -5.44 -5.73 14.23
N ASP A 129 -6.67 -5.25 14.40
CA ASP A 129 -7.54 -5.69 15.49
C ASP A 129 -8.10 -7.07 15.19
N VAL A 130 -7.63 -8.08 15.92
CA VAL A 130 -8.07 -9.48 15.80
C VAL A 130 -9.58 -9.62 16.03
N TYR A 131 -10.22 -8.70 16.75
CA TYR A 131 -11.68 -8.67 16.89
C TYR A 131 -12.40 -8.30 15.60
N GLN A 132 -11.74 -7.76 14.58
CA GLN A 132 -12.35 -7.38 13.29
C GLN A 132 -12.12 -8.42 12.19
N GLN A 133 -11.39 -9.50 12.51
CA GLN A 133 -11.02 -10.56 11.59
C GLN A 133 -12.01 -11.73 11.66
N VAL A 134 -12.32 -12.28 10.48
CA VAL A 134 -13.11 -13.49 10.30
C VAL A 134 -12.40 -14.47 9.40
N GLU A 135 -12.59 -15.76 9.66
CA GLU A 135 -12.20 -16.83 8.75
C GLU A 135 -13.39 -17.20 7.88
N ILE A 136 -13.20 -17.23 6.57
CA ILE A 136 -14.24 -17.63 5.62
C ILE A 136 -14.03 -19.09 5.22
N CYS A 137 -15.09 -19.86 5.34
CA CYS A 137 -15.13 -21.25 4.93
C CYS A 137 -16.10 -21.42 3.76
N ASN A 138 -15.74 -22.29 2.83
CA ASN A 138 -16.58 -22.68 1.71
C ASN A 138 -17.11 -24.10 1.95
N VAL A 139 -18.42 -24.29 1.76
CA VAL A 139 -19.02 -25.62 1.65
C VAL A 139 -19.40 -25.81 0.18
N PRO A 140 -18.76 -26.76 -0.53
CA PRO A 140 -19.08 -27.06 -1.92
C PRO A 140 -20.58 -27.23 -2.10
N SER A 141 -21.13 -26.61 -3.14
CA SER A 141 -22.56 -26.58 -3.51
C SER A 141 -23.54 -25.93 -2.52
N ARG A 142 -23.11 -25.53 -1.31
CA ARG A 142 -23.96 -24.84 -0.33
C ARG A 142 -23.65 -23.36 -0.15
N GLY A 143 -22.44 -22.91 -0.45
CA GLY A 143 -22.01 -21.52 -0.32
C GLY A 143 -21.01 -21.34 0.82
N PHE A 144 -20.93 -20.13 1.36
CA PHE A 144 -19.92 -19.74 2.34
C PHE A 144 -20.49 -19.54 3.74
N TYR A 145 -19.63 -19.62 4.75
CA TYR A 145 -19.95 -19.19 6.10
C TYR A 145 -18.72 -18.57 6.75
N ALA A 146 -18.94 -17.72 7.75
CA ALA A 146 -17.85 -17.06 8.47
C ALA A 146 -17.73 -17.62 9.90
N ASN A 147 -16.50 -17.81 10.35
CA ASN A 147 -16.14 -18.04 11.75
C ASN A 147 -15.43 -16.80 12.29
N SER A 148 -15.61 -16.50 13.57
CA SER A 148 -14.75 -15.51 14.23
C SER A 148 -13.42 -16.16 14.58
N VAL A 149 -12.32 -15.41 14.42
CA VAL A 149 -10.97 -15.88 14.80
C VAL A 149 -10.86 -16.08 16.32
N LEU A 150 -11.60 -15.28 17.11
CA LEU A 150 -11.55 -15.36 18.57
C LEU A 150 -12.67 -16.24 19.15
N PRO A 151 -12.36 -17.04 20.19
CA PRO A 151 -13.37 -17.82 20.88
C PRO A 151 -14.43 -16.90 21.50
N ASN A 152 -15.70 -17.31 21.44
CA ASN A 152 -16.86 -16.57 21.95
C ASN A 152 -17.17 -15.24 21.25
N CYS A 153 -16.60 -15.00 20.06
CA CYS A 153 -16.97 -13.90 19.18
C CYS A 153 -17.83 -14.40 18.03
N TYR A 154 -18.66 -13.52 17.47
CA TYR A 154 -19.51 -13.84 16.32
C TYR A 154 -19.15 -12.95 15.14
N PRO A 155 -19.19 -13.47 13.90
CA PRO A 155 -19.06 -12.66 12.71
C PRO A 155 -20.07 -11.49 12.68
N PRO A 156 -19.77 -10.44 11.90
CA PRO A 156 -20.71 -9.36 11.61
C PRO A 156 -22.08 -9.90 11.16
N SER A 157 -23.16 -9.21 11.53
CA SER A 157 -24.53 -9.68 11.23
C SER A 157 -24.76 -10.01 9.75
N SER A 158 -24.08 -9.31 8.85
CA SER A 158 -24.18 -9.49 7.40
C SER A 158 -23.67 -10.82 6.86
N ILE A 159 -22.82 -11.53 7.63
CA ILE A 159 -22.21 -12.81 7.23
C ILE A 159 -22.30 -13.87 8.34
N ARG A 160 -23.13 -13.62 9.35
CA ARG A 160 -23.32 -14.52 10.50
C ARG A 160 -24.13 -15.75 10.14
N GLU A 161 -25.11 -15.58 9.25
CA GLU A 161 -25.85 -16.71 8.71
C GLU A 161 -24.89 -17.63 7.94
N LYS A 162 -25.17 -18.94 7.95
CA LYS A 162 -24.38 -19.90 7.19
C LYS A 162 -24.94 -20.05 5.78
N TYR A 163 -24.09 -20.43 4.83
CA TYR A 163 -24.47 -20.79 3.46
C TYR A 163 -24.93 -19.61 2.60
N TRP A 164 -24.37 -18.43 2.84
CA TRP A 164 -24.57 -17.28 1.94
C TRP A 164 -23.83 -17.47 0.62
N ARG A 165 -24.33 -16.82 -0.44
CA ARG A 165 -23.70 -16.81 -1.76
C ARG A 165 -23.01 -15.48 -2.01
N ALA A 166 -21.97 -15.50 -2.81
CA ALA A 166 -21.23 -14.31 -3.21
C ALA A 166 -21.27 -14.17 -4.72
N ALA A 167 -21.43 -12.94 -5.20
CA ALA A 167 -21.31 -12.59 -6.61
C ALA A 167 -20.50 -11.31 -6.77
N HIS A 168 -19.89 -11.12 -7.94
CA HIS A 168 -19.25 -9.86 -8.30
C HIS A 168 -20.28 -8.74 -8.43
N SER A 169 -19.94 -7.55 -7.94
CA SER A 169 -20.61 -6.31 -8.37
C SER A 169 -20.16 -5.92 -9.78
N SER A 170 -21.09 -5.53 -10.67
CA SER A 170 -20.78 -4.98 -12.01
C SER A 170 -20.86 -3.44 -12.05
N PRO A 171 -20.09 -2.73 -12.89
CA PRO A 171 -18.65 -2.88 -13.14
C PRO A 171 -17.84 -2.02 -12.14
N SER A 172 -16.67 -2.52 -11.73
CA SER A 172 -15.70 -1.71 -11.00
C SER A 172 -15.13 -0.65 -11.94
N TYR A 173 -15.25 0.63 -11.59
CA TYR A 173 -14.46 1.71 -12.24
C TYR A 173 -12.94 1.48 -12.13
N TYR A 174 -12.55 0.50 -11.31
CA TYR A 174 -11.18 0.13 -11.04
C TYR A 174 -10.72 -0.97 -11.98
N ARG A 175 -9.98 -0.59 -13.04
CA ARG A 175 -9.11 -1.50 -13.77
C ARG A 175 -7.74 -1.46 -13.11
N PHE A 176 -7.40 -2.54 -12.42
CA PHE A 176 -6.07 -2.72 -11.88
C PHE A 176 -5.21 -3.43 -12.91
N ASP A 177 -4.03 -2.91 -13.16
CA ASP A 177 -3.00 -3.66 -13.87
C ASP A 177 -2.35 -4.65 -12.90
N ASP A 178 -1.47 -5.50 -13.41
CA ASP A 178 -0.62 -6.33 -12.56
C ASP A 178 0.30 -5.45 -11.69
N ALA A 179 0.38 -5.75 -10.38
CA ALA A 179 1.31 -5.12 -9.44
C ALA A 179 2.13 -6.21 -8.74
N PRO A 180 3.17 -6.74 -9.42
CA PRO A 180 3.91 -7.93 -8.98
C PRO A 180 4.82 -7.69 -7.77
N GLY A 181 4.86 -6.47 -7.22
CA GLY A 181 5.74 -6.08 -6.14
C GLY A 181 7.05 -5.49 -6.63
N LEU A 182 8.14 -5.72 -5.89
CA LEU A 182 9.47 -5.20 -6.20
C LEU A 182 10.14 -6.01 -7.32
N ASN A 183 10.61 -5.32 -8.36
CA ASN A 183 11.45 -5.93 -9.38
C ASN A 183 12.94 -5.76 -9.01
N SER A 184 13.49 -6.78 -8.35
CA SER A 184 14.90 -6.79 -7.90
C SER A 184 15.89 -6.65 -9.06
N SER A 185 15.58 -7.22 -10.23
CA SER A 185 16.46 -7.16 -11.40
C SER A 185 16.57 -5.74 -11.94
N ILE A 186 15.44 -5.05 -12.13
CA ILE A 186 15.45 -3.65 -12.61
C ILE A 186 16.12 -2.74 -11.58
N ARG A 187 15.83 -2.91 -10.28
CA ARG A 187 16.46 -2.12 -9.21
C ARG A 187 17.99 -2.21 -9.22
N MET A 188 18.56 -3.32 -9.68
CA MET A 188 20.01 -3.53 -9.73
C MET A 188 20.70 -2.74 -10.85
N TYR A 189 20.02 -2.50 -11.98
CA TYR A 189 20.65 -1.83 -13.14
C TYR A 189 20.87 -0.33 -12.96
N LEU A 190 20.24 0.29 -11.96
CA LEU A 190 20.21 1.74 -11.71
C LEU A 190 19.67 2.55 -12.92
N PRO A 191 19.20 3.78 -12.73
CA PRO A 191 18.77 4.63 -13.84
C PRO A 191 19.98 5.06 -14.66
N GLU A 192 19.77 5.24 -15.97
CA GLU A 192 20.77 5.81 -16.85
C GLU A 192 21.24 7.18 -16.35
N TYR A 193 22.55 7.40 -16.43
CA TYR A 193 23.19 8.62 -15.92
C TYR A 193 23.31 9.73 -16.99
N ASN A 194 22.67 9.56 -18.14
CA ASN A 194 22.71 10.56 -19.21
C ASN A 194 21.67 11.67 -18.97
N ILE A 195 21.94 12.52 -17.97
CA ILE A 195 21.07 13.63 -17.58
C ILE A 195 21.47 14.86 -18.40
N PRO A 196 20.56 15.41 -19.23
CA PRO A 196 20.78 16.68 -19.90
C PRO A 196 21.04 17.80 -18.89
N THR A 197 21.94 18.73 -19.19
CA THR A 197 22.35 19.80 -18.27
C THR A 197 21.22 20.73 -17.83
N SER A 198 20.18 20.85 -18.66
CA SER A 198 18.98 21.63 -18.33
C SER A 198 18.08 20.96 -17.29
N GLN A 199 18.30 19.67 -17.01
CA GLN A 199 17.45 18.87 -16.13
C GLN A 199 18.14 18.62 -14.79
N LYS A 200 17.38 18.85 -13.71
CA LYS A 200 17.81 18.54 -12.34
C LYS A 200 17.59 17.08 -11.94
N ARG A 201 16.87 16.31 -12.78
CA ARG A 201 16.52 14.91 -12.50
C ARG A 201 16.60 14.08 -13.77
N SER A 202 17.00 12.81 -13.63
CA SER A 202 16.88 11.83 -14.71
C SER A 202 15.43 11.41 -14.91
N THR A 203 15.14 10.76 -16.03
CA THR A 203 13.86 10.06 -16.25
C THR A 203 13.67 9.00 -15.15
N PRO A 204 12.53 8.98 -14.45
CA PRO A 204 12.26 7.96 -13.44
C PRO A 204 11.95 6.61 -14.08
N ILE A 205 12.52 5.55 -13.50
CA ILE A 205 12.21 4.17 -13.83
C ILE A 205 11.36 3.55 -12.72
N ILE A 206 10.29 2.84 -13.07
CA ILE A 206 9.45 2.15 -12.08
C ILE A 206 10.10 0.80 -11.76
N ILE A 207 10.56 0.64 -10.52
CA ILE A 207 11.23 -0.57 -10.03
C ILE A 207 10.31 -1.43 -9.13
N GLY A 208 9.13 -0.94 -8.78
CA GLY A 208 8.13 -1.72 -8.05
C GLY A 208 6.73 -1.15 -8.17
N LYS A 209 5.72 -2.02 -8.05
CA LYS A 209 4.31 -1.64 -8.09
C LYS A 209 3.51 -2.49 -7.10
N TRP A 210 2.66 -1.84 -6.32
CA TRP A 210 1.76 -2.43 -5.34
C TRP A 210 0.41 -1.72 -5.38
N TYR A 211 -0.60 -2.36 -4.80
CA TYR A 211 -1.84 -1.67 -4.43
C TYR A 211 -1.91 -1.50 -2.92
N SER A 212 -2.74 -0.56 -2.47
CA SER A 212 -3.04 -0.40 -1.06
C SER A 212 -4.52 -0.14 -0.89
N PRO A 213 -5.25 -0.99 -0.16
CA PRO A 213 -6.63 -0.70 0.22
C PRO A 213 -6.74 0.65 0.93
N PHE A 214 -7.84 1.35 0.72
CA PHE A 214 -8.10 2.66 1.33
C PHE A 214 -8.03 2.63 2.85
N VAL A 215 -8.24 1.48 3.51
CA VAL A 215 -8.23 1.40 4.98
C VAL A 215 -6.88 1.68 5.61
N PHE A 216 -5.79 1.58 4.85
CA PHE A 216 -4.43 1.90 5.32
C PHE A 216 -4.01 3.32 4.99
N ILE A 217 -4.90 4.11 4.38
CA ILE A 217 -4.64 5.48 3.94
C ILE A 217 -5.78 6.37 4.45
N LYS A 218 -5.48 7.49 5.08
CA LYS A 218 -6.49 8.45 5.54
C LYS A 218 -6.31 9.78 4.84
N ASP A 219 -7.31 10.17 4.06
CA ASP A 219 -7.37 11.50 3.46
C ASP A 219 -8.16 12.46 4.37
N GLU A 220 -8.05 13.77 4.10
CA GLU A 220 -8.95 14.77 4.67
C GLU A 220 -10.40 14.53 4.21
N GLY A 221 -11.18 13.80 5.02
CA GLY A 221 -12.59 13.59 4.76
C GLY A 221 -13.21 12.39 5.49
N PHE A 222 -14.49 12.18 5.25
CA PHE A 222 -15.20 11.00 5.77
C PHE A 222 -14.83 9.75 4.96
N VAL A 223 -14.63 8.62 5.64
CA VAL A 223 -14.37 7.30 5.02
C VAL A 223 -15.35 6.98 3.88
N LYS A 224 -16.63 7.33 4.04
CA LYS A 224 -17.65 7.13 3.00
C LYS A 224 -17.32 7.88 1.70
N THR A 225 -16.76 9.09 1.79
CA THR A 225 -16.34 9.87 0.63
C THR A 225 -15.09 9.28 0.00
N GLN A 226 -14.12 8.86 0.81
CA GLN A 226 -12.91 8.20 0.35
C GLN A 226 -13.23 6.90 -0.41
N MET A 227 -14.05 6.00 0.17
CA MET A 227 -14.47 4.76 -0.46
C MET A 227 -15.22 4.96 -1.79
N LYS A 228 -15.96 6.06 -1.91
CA LYS A 228 -16.65 6.43 -3.16
C LYS A 228 -15.70 6.96 -4.23
N LYS A 229 -14.60 7.59 -3.82
CA LYS A 229 -13.56 8.08 -4.73
C LYS A 229 -12.70 6.92 -5.19
N SER A 230 -12.05 6.23 -4.24
CA SER A 230 -11.16 5.12 -4.56
C SER A 230 -11.11 4.09 -3.43
N LEU A 231 -11.29 2.82 -3.78
CA LEU A 231 -11.14 1.70 -2.84
C LEU A 231 -9.68 1.27 -2.68
N PHE A 232 -8.83 1.56 -3.67
CA PHE A 232 -7.44 1.15 -3.71
C PHE A 232 -6.58 2.25 -4.31
N TYR A 233 -5.43 2.49 -3.67
CA TYR A 233 -4.41 3.40 -4.15
C TYR A 233 -3.34 2.60 -4.87
N ASN A 234 -2.86 3.13 -5.99
CA ASN A 234 -1.70 2.60 -6.68
C ASN A 234 -0.44 3.14 -6.00
N LYS A 235 0.51 2.26 -5.67
CA LYS A 235 1.79 2.64 -5.10
C LYS A 235 2.90 2.15 -6.00
N THR A 236 3.70 3.05 -6.53
CA THR A 236 4.90 2.70 -7.31
C THR A 236 6.15 3.06 -6.53
N LEU A 237 7.22 2.30 -6.74
CA LEU A 237 8.56 2.68 -6.35
C LEU A 237 9.30 3.09 -7.60
N GLU A 238 9.67 4.36 -7.68
CA GLU A 238 10.37 4.99 -8.78
C GLU A 238 11.83 5.21 -8.38
N GLN A 239 12.76 5.04 -9.31
CA GLN A 239 14.19 5.25 -9.08
C GLN A 239 14.71 6.26 -10.11
N TYR A 240 15.46 7.27 -9.67
CA TYR A 240 16.04 8.31 -10.52
C TYR A 240 17.26 8.96 -9.87
N TRP A 241 18.03 9.71 -10.64
CA TRP A 241 19.09 10.59 -10.16
C TRP A 241 18.53 12.00 -9.95
N GLU A 242 18.87 12.65 -8.84
CA GLU A 242 18.49 14.03 -8.51
C GLU A 242 19.72 14.88 -8.20
N GLU A 243 19.80 16.07 -8.78
CA GLU A 243 20.85 17.06 -8.51
C GLU A 243 20.74 17.57 -7.07
N ILE A 244 21.84 17.44 -6.32
CA ILE A 244 21.99 17.95 -4.95
C ILE A 244 22.97 19.12 -4.86
N TYR A 245 23.76 19.32 -5.92
CA TYR A 245 24.78 20.36 -5.98
C TYR A 245 25.06 20.74 -7.44
N SER A 246 25.25 22.02 -7.69
CA SER A 246 25.69 22.53 -8.97
C SER A 246 26.60 23.74 -8.76
N GLN A 247 27.72 23.80 -9.49
CA GLN A 247 28.62 24.95 -9.54
C GLN A 247 28.90 25.29 -11.01
N GLU A 248 28.86 26.56 -11.35
CA GLU A 248 29.29 27.07 -12.65
C GLU A 248 30.68 27.68 -12.53
N ASN A 249 31.49 27.55 -13.57
CA ASN A 249 32.81 28.17 -13.65
C ASN A 249 32.71 29.46 -14.46
N HIS A 250 33.10 30.57 -13.86
CA HIS A 250 33.14 31.88 -14.54
C HIS A 250 34.52 32.27 -15.07
N GLY A 251 35.43 31.30 -15.21
CA GLY A 251 36.79 31.47 -15.74
C GLY A 251 37.85 31.82 -14.70
N GLY A 252 37.48 31.86 -13.41
CA GLY A 252 38.38 32.08 -12.27
C GLY A 252 38.34 30.96 -11.24
N ASP A 253 37.39 30.03 -11.35
CA ASP A 253 37.29 28.88 -10.48
C ASP A 253 38.29 27.86 -11.01
N GLY A 254 39.35 27.63 -10.24
CA GLY A 254 40.43 26.74 -10.64
C GLY A 254 39.98 25.30 -10.86
N ASN A 255 40.93 24.38 -10.82
CA ASN A 255 40.69 22.98 -11.16
C ASN A 255 40.01 22.16 -10.04
N ILE A 256 39.61 22.80 -8.94
CA ILE A 256 39.13 22.15 -7.72
C ILE A 256 37.72 22.63 -7.42
N VAL A 257 36.79 21.68 -7.27
CA VAL A 257 35.44 21.92 -6.78
C VAL A 257 35.28 21.22 -5.43
N THR A 258 34.87 21.99 -4.42
CA THR A 258 34.53 21.45 -3.10
C THR A 258 33.02 21.37 -2.99
N VAL A 259 32.48 20.17 -3.11
CA VAL A 259 31.07 19.89 -2.84
C VAL A 259 30.88 19.96 -1.34
N ASN A 260 30.02 20.89 -0.92
CA ASN A 260 29.67 21.13 0.46
C ASN A 260 28.17 21.42 0.47
N THR A 261 27.36 20.41 0.79
CA THR A 261 25.91 20.53 0.80
C THR A 261 25.27 19.60 1.84
N TYR A 262 24.15 20.03 2.41
CA TYR A 262 23.30 19.19 3.25
C TYR A 262 22.28 18.46 2.38
N VAL A 263 22.20 17.15 2.54
CA VAL A 263 21.26 16.30 1.82
C VAL A 263 20.23 15.73 2.79
N GLU A 264 18.99 16.17 2.68
CA GLU A 264 17.85 15.54 3.38
C GLU A 264 17.71 14.08 2.91
N ARG A 265 17.80 13.12 3.83
CA ARG A 265 17.68 11.67 3.55
C ARG A 265 16.28 11.26 3.15
N GLU A 266 15.28 11.90 3.75
CA GLU A 266 13.87 11.65 3.54
C GLU A 266 13.16 12.95 3.18
N VAL A 267 12.48 12.99 2.04
CA VAL A 267 11.71 14.15 1.61
C VAL A 267 10.30 13.72 1.25
N TYR A 268 9.30 14.32 1.88
CA TYR A 268 7.90 14.04 1.61
C TYR A 268 7.28 15.15 0.77
N ARG A 269 6.40 14.79 -0.17
CA ARG A 269 5.61 15.77 -0.92
C ARG A 269 4.15 15.36 -1.04
N LEU A 270 3.24 16.28 -0.76
CA LEU A 270 1.80 16.10 -0.96
C LEU A 270 1.36 16.96 -2.13
N ASP A 271 0.74 16.36 -3.14
CA ASP A 271 0.38 17.03 -4.40
C ASP A 271 1.53 17.86 -5.01
N GLY A 272 2.77 17.37 -4.84
CA GLY A 272 4.00 18.04 -5.30
C GLY A 272 4.56 19.12 -4.35
N MET A 273 3.85 19.50 -3.29
CA MET A 273 4.30 20.47 -2.28
C MET A 273 5.09 19.79 -1.16
N LYS A 274 6.17 20.42 -0.68
CA LYS A 274 6.99 19.86 0.42
C LYS A 274 6.12 19.65 1.67
N ALA A 275 6.21 18.46 2.24
CA ALA A 275 5.43 18.03 3.39
C ALA A 275 6.35 17.60 4.53
N VAL A 276 5.83 17.70 5.75
CA VAL A 276 6.47 17.20 6.97
C VAL A 276 5.74 16.00 7.49
N ARG A 277 6.52 15.03 7.97
CA ARG A 277 6.02 13.95 8.80
C ARG A 277 5.71 14.51 10.19
N VAL A 278 4.50 14.28 10.67
CA VAL A 278 4.03 14.70 12.00
C VAL A 278 4.07 13.50 12.90
N ASP A 279 5.17 13.37 13.65
CA ASP A 279 5.30 12.36 14.70
C ASP A 279 4.52 12.82 15.94
N GLY A 280 3.31 12.28 16.10
CA GLY A 280 2.50 12.50 17.29
C GLY A 280 1.07 12.95 17.02
N ASN A 281 0.15 12.13 17.51
CA ASN A 281 -1.14 12.47 18.11
C ASN A 281 -1.91 13.67 17.55
N VAL A 282 -2.17 13.71 16.24
CA VAL A 282 -3.21 14.62 15.74
C VAL A 282 -4.59 14.20 16.30
N ASN A 283 -4.81 12.92 16.70
CA ASN A 283 -6.10 12.44 17.23
C ASN A 283 -6.11 11.14 18.10
N GLY A 284 -5.00 10.70 18.70
CA GLY A 284 -4.91 9.41 19.40
C GLY A 284 -3.96 8.44 18.71
N SER A 285 -3.57 7.37 19.41
CA SER A 285 -2.81 6.22 18.90
C SER A 285 -3.60 5.44 17.85
N ASP A 286 -3.90 6.07 16.71
CA ASP A 286 -4.75 5.50 15.66
C ASP A 286 -3.97 4.55 14.73
N GLY A 287 -2.66 4.40 14.94
CA GLY A 287 -1.78 3.54 14.18
C GLY A 287 -1.30 4.14 12.86
N PHE A 288 -1.52 5.45 12.63
CA PHE A 288 -1.15 6.15 11.40
C PHE A 288 -0.02 7.16 11.62
N ILE A 289 0.84 7.26 10.60
CA ILE A 289 1.83 8.32 10.45
C ILE A 289 1.25 9.36 9.50
N TRP A 290 1.21 10.61 9.96
CA TRP A 290 0.57 11.70 9.25
C TRP A 290 1.60 12.57 8.53
N PHE A 291 1.27 12.96 7.30
CA PHE A 291 2.02 13.88 6.46
C PHE A 291 1.19 15.14 6.26
N ARG A 292 1.82 16.31 6.39
CA ARG A 292 1.16 17.61 6.22
C ARG A 292 1.99 18.52 5.34
N VAL A 293 1.36 19.25 4.43
CA VAL A 293 2.03 20.30 3.64
C VAL A 293 2.66 21.34 4.57
N GLN A 294 3.92 21.71 4.32
CA GLN A 294 4.58 22.76 5.11
C GLN A 294 3.83 24.08 4.98
N ASN A 295 3.67 24.79 6.11
CA ASN A 295 3.05 26.11 6.18
C ASN A 295 1.56 26.17 5.78
N GLN A 296 0.84 25.03 5.79
CA GLN A 296 -0.61 24.99 5.58
C GLN A 296 -1.30 24.14 6.66
N ASN A 297 -2.53 24.52 7.01
CA ASN A 297 -3.37 23.78 7.95
C ASN A 297 -4.28 22.74 7.26
N SER A 298 -4.26 22.69 5.93
CA SER A 298 -4.99 21.74 5.08
C SER A 298 -4.01 20.97 4.19
N GLY A 299 -4.43 19.81 3.69
CA GLY A 299 -3.55 18.92 2.93
C GLY A 299 -2.80 17.97 3.86
N VAL A 300 -3.56 17.09 4.53
CA VAL A 300 -3.06 16.04 5.40
C VAL A 300 -3.40 14.66 4.83
N VAL A 301 -2.42 13.77 4.82
CA VAL A 301 -2.60 12.36 4.44
C VAL A 301 -1.96 11.48 5.51
N GLY A 302 -2.68 10.47 5.97
CA GLY A 302 -2.18 9.47 6.91
C GLY A 302 -1.88 8.16 6.21
N LEU A 303 -0.74 7.55 6.49
CA LEU A 303 -0.44 6.16 6.13
C LEU A 303 -0.41 5.30 7.39
N SER A 304 -0.90 4.07 7.33
CA SER A 304 -0.71 3.16 8.45
C SER A 304 0.78 2.95 8.73
N SER A 305 1.12 2.78 10.01
CA SER A 305 2.47 2.44 10.46
C SER A 305 3.04 1.24 9.69
N ALA A 306 2.27 0.16 9.55
CA ALA A 306 2.66 -1.01 8.76
C ALA A 306 3.07 -0.66 7.30
N ILE A 307 2.38 0.26 6.61
CA ILE A 307 2.79 0.64 5.25
C ILE A 307 4.13 1.38 5.26
N VAL A 308 4.31 2.29 6.22
CA VAL A 308 5.53 3.09 6.33
C VAL A 308 6.72 2.22 6.74
N ASP A 309 6.51 1.27 7.65
CA ASP A 309 7.52 0.32 8.10
C ASP A 309 7.95 -0.61 6.96
N GLY A 310 6.99 -1.15 6.20
CA GLY A 310 7.27 -1.93 5.00
C GLY A 310 8.03 -1.12 3.94
N MET A 311 7.65 0.15 3.70
CA MET A 311 8.38 1.04 2.79
C MET A 311 9.83 1.23 3.25
N ARG A 312 10.06 1.53 4.53
CA ARG A 312 11.41 1.64 5.12
C ARG A 312 12.18 0.34 5.03
N GLY A 313 11.53 -0.80 5.22
CA GLY A 313 12.12 -2.13 5.07
C GLY A 313 12.72 -2.35 3.68
N ILE A 314 11.93 -2.10 2.62
CA ILE A 314 12.40 -2.20 1.23
C ILE A 314 13.60 -1.28 0.97
N GLN A 315 13.59 -0.08 1.54
CA GLN A 315 14.67 0.88 1.37
C GLN A 315 15.96 0.42 2.07
N LYS A 316 15.86 -0.01 3.34
CA LYS A 316 16.99 -0.56 4.09
C LYS A 316 17.62 -1.76 3.38
N GLU A 317 16.81 -2.66 2.82
CA GLU A 317 17.31 -3.80 2.02
C GLU A 317 17.99 -3.37 0.72
N GLY A 318 17.56 -2.26 0.12
CA GLY A 318 18.26 -1.63 -1.01
C GLY A 318 19.55 -0.91 -0.64
N GLY A 319 19.92 -0.94 0.64
CA GLY A 319 21.08 -0.29 1.19
C GLY A 319 20.87 1.18 1.53
N TRP A 320 19.62 1.68 1.59
CA TRP A 320 19.34 3.00 2.16
C TRP A 320 19.69 3.01 3.65
N VAL A 321 20.38 4.06 4.11
CA VAL A 321 20.87 4.15 5.48
C VAL A 321 19.93 5.02 6.30
N ASP A 322 19.30 4.40 7.29
CA ASP A 322 18.53 5.11 8.31
C ASP A 322 19.50 5.82 9.27
N GLY A 323 19.16 7.03 9.70
CA GLY A 323 20.04 7.86 10.53
C GLY A 323 19.25 8.64 11.57
N GLN A 324 19.88 8.95 12.71
CA GLN A 324 19.29 9.89 13.66
C GLN A 324 19.16 11.29 13.05
N ASP A 325 20.10 11.66 12.18
CA ASP A 325 20.08 12.93 11.46
C ASP A 325 19.29 12.81 10.16
N SER A 326 18.25 13.64 10.02
CA SER A 326 17.45 13.76 8.80
C SER A 326 18.24 14.33 7.62
N GLU A 327 19.34 15.04 7.90
CA GLU A 327 20.23 15.65 6.92
C GLU A 327 21.64 15.09 7.08
N VAL A 328 22.32 14.84 5.95
CA VAL A 328 23.71 14.39 5.95
C VAL A 328 24.56 15.43 5.26
N TRP A 329 25.69 15.73 5.90
CA TRP A 329 26.74 16.51 5.29
C TRP A 329 27.43 15.70 4.18
N ALA A 330 27.31 16.17 2.93
CA ALA A 330 28.03 15.62 1.80
C ALA A 330 29.22 16.54 1.48
N GLU A 331 30.41 16.14 1.95
CA GLU A 331 31.67 16.78 1.61
C GLU A 331 32.45 15.93 0.62
N LYS A 332 32.79 16.50 -0.53
CA LYS A 332 33.62 15.83 -1.53
C LYS A 332 34.47 16.85 -2.27
N VAL A 333 35.77 16.60 -2.35
CA VAL A 333 36.68 17.39 -3.18
C VAL A 333 36.87 16.67 -4.50
N GLU A 334 36.61 17.36 -5.59
CA GLU A 334 36.70 16.86 -6.96
C GLU A 334 37.68 17.75 -7.73
N VAL A 335 38.56 17.12 -8.50
CA VAL A 335 39.63 17.80 -9.25
C VAL A 335 39.54 17.40 -10.72
N THR A 336 39.66 18.38 -11.62
CA THR A 336 39.69 18.14 -13.06
C THR A 336 40.89 18.84 -13.69
N ASP A 337 41.54 18.19 -14.65
CA ASP A 337 42.63 18.79 -15.44
C ASP A 337 42.11 19.53 -16.69
N ASN A 338 40.82 19.38 -17.00
CA ASN A 338 40.19 19.97 -18.16
C ASN A 338 39.50 21.29 -17.80
N LEU A 339 39.44 22.20 -18.79
CA LEU A 339 38.54 23.34 -18.73
C LEU A 339 37.11 22.83 -18.55
N TRP A 340 36.42 23.38 -17.57
CA TRP A 340 35.06 23.02 -17.23
C TRP A 340 34.21 24.29 -17.12
N ARG A 341 32.94 24.18 -17.47
CA ARG A 341 31.93 25.23 -17.38
C ARG A 341 30.95 24.98 -16.26
N ARG A 342 30.62 23.70 -15.99
CA ARG A 342 29.69 23.33 -14.95
C ARG A 342 30.05 22.00 -14.31
N PHE A 343 29.91 21.96 -12.99
CA PHE A 343 30.03 20.76 -12.19
C PHE A 343 28.69 20.48 -11.52
N CYS A 344 28.24 19.22 -11.58
CA CYS A 344 27.01 18.79 -10.91
C CYS A 344 27.25 17.54 -10.06
N GLY A 345 26.63 17.50 -8.88
CA GLY A 345 26.52 16.32 -8.02
C GLY A 345 25.10 15.79 -8.01
N TYR A 346 24.94 14.49 -8.25
CA TYR A 346 23.66 13.80 -8.28
C TYR A 346 23.62 12.68 -7.24
N VAL A 347 22.49 12.52 -6.58
CA VAL A 347 22.23 11.41 -5.65
C VAL A 347 21.19 10.48 -6.25
N LEU A 348 21.32 9.18 -5.97
CA LEU A 348 20.27 8.22 -6.30
C LEU A 348 19.09 8.42 -5.34
N VAL A 349 17.89 8.58 -5.89
CA VAL A 349 16.64 8.69 -5.16
C VAL A 349 15.75 7.51 -5.50
N GLU A 350 15.21 6.87 -4.48
CA GLU A 350 14.10 5.93 -4.59
C GLU A 350 12.85 6.59 -3.99
N SER A 351 11.83 6.83 -4.79
CA SER A 351 10.60 7.55 -4.40
C SER A 351 9.41 6.63 -4.44
N PHE A 352 8.75 6.44 -3.31
CA PHE A 352 7.42 5.84 -3.31
C PHE A 352 6.38 6.90 -3.70
N ALA A 353 5.64 6.63 -4.76
CA ALA A 353 4.58 7.50 -5.26
C ALA A 353 3.22 6.83 -5.08
N LEU A 354 2.40 7.41 -4.20
CA LEU A 354 1.04 6.98 -3.94
C LEU A 354 0.07 7.78 -4.81
N ARG A 355 -0.76 7.07 -5.58
CA ARG A 355 -1.71 7.65 -6.53
C ARG A 355 -3.13 7.16 -6.28
N MET A 356 -4.07 8.09 -6.30
CA MET A 356 -5.51 7.84 -6.25
C MET A 356 -6.09 8.11 -7.64
N ASP A 357 -6.63 7.10 -8.29
CA ASP A 357 -7.21 7.19 -9.64
C ASP A 357 -6.28 7.84 -10.70
N GLY A 358 -4.97 7.64 -10.52
CA GLY A 358 -3.93 8.21 -11.39
C GLY A 358 -3.36 9.55 -10.91
N SER A 359 -4.06 10.28 -10.04
CA SER A 359 -3.56 11.52 -9.43
C SER A 359 -2.58 11.24 -8.30
N LEU A 360 -1.46 11.94 -8.29
CA LEU A 360 -0.42 11.82 -7.27
C LEU A 360 -0.85 12.47 -5.96
N VAL A 361 -0.85 11.71 -4.88
CA VAL A 361 -1.27 12.15 -3.55
C VAL A 361 -0.07 12.40 -2.65
N LEU A 362 0.87 11.45 -2.59
CA LEU A 362 2.03 11.49 -1.71
C LEU A 362 3.26 10.91 -2.40
N ASN A 363 4.39 11.62 -2.31
CA ASN A 363 5.73 11.09 -2.54
C ASN A 363 6.49 10.96 -1.23
N CYS A 364 7.18 9.84 -1.08
CA CYS A 364 8.19 9.64 -0.05
C CYS A 364 9.52 9.32 -0.72
N ASP A 365 10.41 10.31 -0.80
CA ASP A 365 11.72 10.18 -1.40
C ASP A 365 12.75 9.72 -0.38
N PHE A 366 13.48 8.68 -0.72
CA PHE A 366 14.60 8.15 0.04
C PHE A 366 15.88 8.40 -0.76
N ARG A 367 16.72 9.31 -0.26
CA ARG A 367 17.99 9.66 -0.90
C ARG A 367 19.10 8.77 -0.38
N HIS A 368 19.77 8.06 -1.29
CA HIS A 368 20.90 7.19 -0.98
C HIS A 368 22.20 8.01 -0.95
N THR A 369 22.51 8.65 0.19
CA THR A 369 23.69 9.54 0.35
C THR A 369 25.03 8.85 0.09
N GLN A 370 25.08 7.53 0.17
CA GLN A 370 26.23 6.68 -0.19
C GLN A 370 26.35 6.41 -1.71
N ARG A 371 25.38 6.84 -2.51
CA ARG A 371 25.33 6.69 -3.97
C ARG A 371 25.25 8.07 -4.62
N ILE A 372 26.38 8.77 -4.61
CA ILE A 372 26.54 10.08 -5.26
C ILE A 372 27.40 9.89 -6.52
N LYS A 373 26.97 10.51 -7.62
CA LYS A 373 27.74 10.64 -8.86
C LYS A 373 28.01 12.10 -9.16
N THR A 374 29.12 12.36 -9.84
CA THR A 374 29.54 13.70 -10.24
C THR A 374 29.65 13.77 -11.75
N LYS A 375 29.39 14.96 -12.31
CA LYS A 375 29.46 15.22 -13.76
C LYS A 375 30.17 16.54 -13.97
N TRP A 376 31.19 16.51 -14.82
CA TRP A 376 31.90 17.68 -15.32
C TRP A 376 31.44 17.95 -16.75
N GLU A 377 31.25 19.22 -17.08
CA GLU A 377 30.97 19.71 -18.42
C GLU A 377 31.95 20.78 -18.85
#